data_AF-A0A1F6QPQ4-F1
#
_entry.id   AF-A0A1F6QPQ4-F1
#
_cell.length_a   1.000
_cell.length_b   1.000
_cell.length_c   1.000
_cell.angle_alpha   90.00
_cell.angle_beta   90.00
_cell.angle_gamma   90.00
#
_symmetry.space_group_name_H-M   'P 1'
#
loop_
_entity.id
_entity.type
_entity.pdbx_description
1 polymer ?
#
loop_
_entity_poly.entity_id
_entity_poly.type
_entity_poly.pdbx_seq_one_letter_code
_entity_poly.pdbx_strand_id
1 'polypeptide(L)'
;MPIATKPVYSGKAKDIFETEDPNIFRAYFRDSATAFNAQKKGEIHDKGKVNATISALLFNLVEQNGIKTHFIKQLSENELLIKKVKIIPLEVIVRNTAAGSLCKRLGIAEGKILKAPIVEFSYKKDELNDPLLTKAYITNALEITDDKTLDYITELTLRANEIFKDFFLKIGIKVIDFKLEYGFDKDGTLLLADELSPDNFRFWDAKTNEKLDKDRFRQDLGNVEGAYQEMLKRVKEGCKNVIVPRNNRAVYFVRVQVLPKQDILDPQGQAVEKALISMGYKDIKDVKIGKEIVFKVKAESLEKAKSDTREMCEKLLANPVIEDFKIYLILLQ
;
A
#
# COMPACT_ATOMS: atom_id res chain seq x y z
N MET A 1 30.79 -13.72 1.84
CA MET A 1 29.88 -13.88 0.69
C MET A 1 30.49 -13.11 -0.47
N PRO A 2 30.82 -13.74 -1.61
CA PRO A 2 31.34 -13.01 -2.76
C PRO A 2 30.22 -12.10 -3.28
N ILE A 3 30.44 -10.79 -3.21
CA ILE A 3 29.47 -9.78 -3.60
C ILE A 3 29.49 -9.70 -5.13
N ALA A 4 28.35 -9.92 -5.80
CA ALA A 4 28.23 -9.60 -7.22
C ALA A 4 28.60 -8.11 -7.42
N THR A 5 29.67 -7.84 -8.17
CA THR A 5 30.22 -6.49 -8.34
C THR A 5 29.46 -5.67 -9.38
N LYS A 6 28.69 -6.33 -10.26
CA LYS A 6 27.87 -5.70 -11.30
C LYS A 6 26.38 -5.84 -10.98
N PRO A 7 25.59 -4.77 -11.05
CA PRO A 7 24.15 -4.85 -10.81
C PRO A 7 23.45 -5.56 -11.98
N VAL A 8 22.40 -6.32 -11.67
CA VAL A 8 21.47 -6.90 -12.66
C VAL A 8 20.48 -5.87 -13.19
N TYR A 9 20.22 -4.83 -12.43
CA TYR A 9 19.42 -3.68 -12.85
C TYR A 9 19.94 -2.41 -12.17
N SER A 10 20.15 -1.35 -12.94
CA SER A 10 20.49 -0.02 -12.42
C SER A 10 19.37 0.95 -12.80
N GLY A 11 18.64 1.42 -11.78
CA GLY A 11 17.55 2.38 -11.95
C GLY A 11 18.04 3.83 -11.93
N LYS A 12 17.18 4.76 -11.50
CA LYS A 12 17.55 6.17 -11.31
C LYS A 12 18.20 6.44 -9.94
N ALA A 13 17.78 5.71 -8.91
CA ALA A 13 18.18 5.92 -7.52
C ALA A 13 18.69 4.66 -6.81
N LYS A 14 18.54 3.49 -7.43
CA LYS A 14 18.89 2.19 -6.83
C LYS A 14 19.59 1.30 -7.83
N ASP A 15 20.45 0.43 -7.33
CA ASP A 15 21.08 -0.66 -8.06
C ASP A 15 20.69 -1.98 -7.40
N ILE A 16 20.31 -2.96 -8.21
CA ILE A 16 19.86 -4.28 -7.75
C ILE A 16 20.93 -5.30 -8.10
N PHE A 17 21.35 -6.06 -7.11
CA PHE A 17 22.38 -7.09 -7.23
C PHE A 17 21.79 -8.46 -6.89
N GLU A 18 22.26 -9.48 -7.59
CA GLU A 18 22.01 -10.88 -7.25
C GLU A 18 22.70 -11.26 -5.94
N THR A 19 22.15 -12.28 -5.29
CA THR A 19 22.76 -12.96 -4.15
C THR A 19 22.97 -14.44 -4.48
N GLU A 20 23.56 -15.20 -3.56
CA GLU A 20 23.68 -16.66 -3.72
C GLU A 20 22.30 -17.36 -3.75
N ASP A 21 21.27 -16.76 -3.15
CA ASP A 21 19.89 -17.23 -3.28
C ASP A 21 19.21 -16.56 -4.49
N PRO A 22 18.76 -17.33 -5.50
CA PRO A 22 18.15 -16.79 -6.72
C PRO A 22 16.82 -16.05 -6.49
N ASN A 23 16.24 -16.18 -5.29
CA ASN A 23 14.98 -15.53 -4.90
C ASN A 23 15.21 -14.29 -4.02
N ILE A 24 16.46 -13.91 -3.78
CA ILE A 24 16.82 -12.77 -2.95
C ILE A 24 17.72 -11.83 -3.74
N PHE A 25 17.42 -10.55 -3.65
CA PHE A 25 18.25 -9.47 -4.17
C PHE A 25 18.79 -8.59 -3.06
N ARG A 26 19.92 -7.95 -3.34
CA ARG A 26 20.48 -6.85 -2.55
C ARG A 26 20.23 -5.55 -3.30
N ALA A 27 19.45 -4.65 -2.71
CA ALA A 27 19.15 -3.34 -3.26
C ALA A 27 20.06 -2.29 -2.61
N TYR A 28 20.92 -1.66 -3.41
CA TYR A 28 21.79 -0.56 -3.01
C TYR A 28 21.16 0.78 -3.36
N PHE A 29 21.01 1.66 -2.38
CA PHE A 29 20.43 3.00 -2.54
C PHE A 29 21.55 4.01 -2.79
N ARG A 30 21.41 4.78 -3.88
CA ARG A 30 22.36 5.83 -4.28
C ARG A 30 21.94 7.20 -3.78
N ASP A 31 22.95 8.05 -3.65
CA ASP A 31 22.80 9.48 -3.34
C ASP A 31 22.35 10.30 -4.56
N SER A 32 22.26 9.66 -5.74
CA SER A 32 21.73 10.28 -6.95
C SER A 32 20.28 10.71 -6.78
N ALA A 33 20.01 11.95 -7.18
CA ALA A 33 18.68 12.56 -7.19
C ALA A 33 18.28 12.88 -8.63
N THR A 34 17.04 12.58 -8.99
CA THR A 34 16.48 12.91 -10.30
C THR A 34 15.08 13.49 -10.16
N ALA A 35 14.74 14.44 -11.03
CA ALA A 35 13.40 15.01 -11.14
C ALA A 35 13.00 15.21 -12.61
N PHE A 36 11.69 15.31 -12.85
CA PHE A 36 11.09 15.53 -14.17
C PHE A 36 11.61 14.53 -15.23
N ASN A 37 11.45 13.23 -14.99
CA ASN A 37 11.95 12.16 -15.88
C ASN A 37 13.43 12.30 -16.23
N ALA A 38 14.26 12.51 -15.21
CA ALA A 38 15.71 12.66 -15.32
C ALA A 38 16.20 13.90 -16.10
N GLN A 39 15.32 14.85 -16.41
CA GLN A 39 15.70 16.16 -16.97
C GLN A 39 16.50 16.99 -15.95
N LYS A 40 16.25 16.81 -14.65
CA LYS A 40 17.06 17.35 -13.57
C LYS A 40 17.78 16.22 -12.86
N LYS A 41 19.11 16.33 -12.74
CA LYS A 41 20.00 15.38 -12.05
C LYS A 41 20.85 16.13 -11.04
N GLY A 42 21.17 15.48 -9.94
CA GLY A 42 22.06 15.99 -8.90
C GLY A 42 22.39 14.90 -7.89
N GLU A 43 23.09 15.28 -6.83
CA GLU A 43 23.39 14.43 -5.68
C GLU A 43 22.85 15.10 -4.42
N ILE A 44 22.38 14.28 -3.48
CA ILE A 44 21.96 14.70 -2.15
C ILE A 44 22.78 13.85 -1.17
N HIS A 45 23.65 14.47 -0.38
CA HIS A 45 24.54 13.75 0.52
C HIS A 45 23.76 12.85 1.48
N ASP A 46 24.22 11.61 1.68
CA ASP A 46 23.58 10.58 2.52
C ASP A 46 22.14 10.19 2.12
N LYS A 47 21.63 10.62 0.96
CA LYS A 47 20.26 10.28 0.55
C LYS A 47 20.04 8.78 0.48
N GLY A 48 21.00 8.01 -0.04
CA GLY A 48 20.91 6.56 -0.14
C GLY A 48 20.74 5.91 1.23
N LYS A 49 21.54 6.35 2.20
CA LYS A 49 21.47 5.93 3.61
C LYS A 49 20.12 6.25 4.24
N VAL A 50 19.67 7.49 4.08
CA VAL A 50 18.38 7.97 4.60
C VAL A 50 17.25 7.14 4.01
N ASN A 51 17.20 6.99 2.69
CA ASN A 51 16.12 6.29 2.00
C ASN A 51 16.09 4.80 2.32
N ALA A 52 17.24 4.13 2.38
CA ALA A 52 17.32 2.72 2.79
C ALA A 52 16.81 2.53 4.22
N THR A 53 17.26 3.38 5.15
CA THR A 53 16.87 3.26 6.57
C THR A 53 15.39 3.58 6.80
N ILE A 54 14.86 4.65 6.18
CA ILE A 54 13.42 4.97 6.26
C ILE A 54 12.60 3.84 5.62
N SER A 55 13.02 3.33 4.46
CA SER A 55 12.32 2.21 3.80
C SER A 55 12.26 0.98 4.69
N ALA A 56 13.39 0.58 5.31
CA ALA A 56 13.42 -0.54 6.24
C ALA A 56 12.45 -0.36 7.42
N LEU A 57 12.41 0.83 8.02
CA LEU A 57 11.51 1.12 9.13
C LEU A 57 10.04 1.09 8.72
N LEU A 58 9.70 1.68 7.56
CA LEU A 58 8.34 1.72 7.07
C LEU A 58 7.86 0.37 6.52
N PHE A 59 8.72 -0.45 5.93
CA PHE A 59 8.38 -1.82 5.56
C PHE A 59 8.04 -2.66 6.79
N ASN A 60 8.86 -2.58 7.85
CA ASN A 60 8.53 -3.24 9.12
C ASN A 60 7.19 -2.75 9.70
N LEU A 61 6.92 -1.44 9.65
CA LEU A 61 5.67 -0.86 10.11
C LEU A 61 4.45 -1.46 9.39
N VAL A 62 4.48 -1.56 8.06
CA VAL A 62 3.35 -2.10 7.30
C VAL A 62 3.24 -3.62 7.43
N GLU A 63 4.36 -4.35 7.56
CA GLU A 63 4.34 -5.79 7.84
C GLU A 63 3.69 -6.11 9.19
N GLN A 64 4.03 -5.35 10.24
CA GLN A 64 3.39 -5.47 11.56
C GLN A 64 1.88 -5.19 11.52
N ASN A 65 1.40 -4.50 10.49
CA ASN A 65 0.00 -4.20 10.24
C ASN A 65 -0.62 -5.08 9.13
N GLY A 66 0.01 -6.19 8.79
CA GLY A 66 -0.54 -7.25 7.95
C GLY A 66 -0.43 -7.02 6.44
N ILE A 67 0.43 -6.09 5.99
CA ILE A 67 0.74 -5.90 4.56
C ILE A 67 2.06 -6.60 4.27
N LYS A 68 2.02 -7.68 3.47
CA LYS A 68 3.25 -8.41 3.09
C LYS A 68 4.13 -7.56 2.18
N THR A 69 5.44 -7.59 2.44
CA THR A 69 6.41 -6.83 1.64
C THR A 69 7.50 -7.73 1.07
N HIS A 70 8.25 -7.19 0.11
CA HIS A 70 9.47 -7.82 -0.36
C HIS A 70 10.64 -7.66 0.62
N PHE A 71 10.51 -6.87 1.69
CA PHE A 71 11.62 -6.55 2.56
C PHE A 71 11.98 -7.76 3.43
N ILE A 72 13.28 -7.99 3.63
CA ILE A 72 13.78 -9.04 4.52
C ILE A 72 14.50 -8.42 5.70
N LYS A 73 15.53 -7.61 5.42
CA LYS A 73 16.29 -6.87 6.44
C LYS A 73 17.15 -5.78 5.81
N GLN A 74 17.59 -4.82 6.63
CA GLN A 74 18.66 -3.91 6.24
C GLN A 74 20.01 -4.63 6.39
N LEU A 75 20.83 -4.62 5.33
CA LEU A 75 22.13 -5.30 5.29
C LEU A 75 23.27 -4.36 5.70
N SER A 76 23.20 -3.10 5.24
CA SER A 76 24.14 -2.03 5.59
C SER A 76 23.41 -0.68 5.59
N GLU A 77 24.12 0.41 5.81
CA GLU A 77 23.50 1.75 5.90
C GLU A 77 22.70 2.12 4.63
N ASN A 78 23.15 1.66 3.44
CA ASN A 78 22.55 2.00 2.15
C ASN A 78 21.91 0.80 1.45
N GLU A 79 21.80 -0.36 2.14
CA GLU A 79 21.43 -1.61 1.47
C GLU A 79 20.34 -2.37 2.17
N LEU A 80 19.38 -2.84 1.37
CA LEU A 80 18.32 -3.74 1.82
C LEU A 80 18.48 -5.10 1.17
N LEU A 81 18.25 -6.15 1.95
CA LEU A 81 18.01 -7.48 1.45
C LEU A 81 16.50 -7.62 1.20
N ILE A 82 16.13 -7.99 -0.02
CA ILE A 82 14.74 -8.04 -0.48
C ILE A 82 14.45 -9.34 -1.24
N LYS A 83 13.22 -9.82 -1.17
CA LYS A 83 12.71 -10.90 -2.01
C LYS A 83 12.66 -10.42 -3.46
N LYS A 84 13.12 -11.27 -4.37
CA LYS A 84 12.93 -11.09 -5.81
C LYS A 84 11.43 -11.18 -6.12
N VAL A 85 10.93 -10.18 -6.84
CA VAL A 85 9.55 -10.13 -7.32
C VAL A 85 9.52 -9.78 -8.81
N LYS A 86 8.54 -10.32 -9.53
CA LYS A 86 8.15 -9.84 -10.84
C LYS A 86 7.30 -8.58 -10.63
N ILE A 87 7.92 -7.41 -10.83
CA ILE A 87 7.25 -6.11 -10.70
C ILE A 87 6.08 -6.02 -11.68
N ILE A 88 4.93 -5.61 -11.15
CA ILE A 88 3.80 -5.15 -11.96
C ILE A 88 4.17 -3.73 -12.41
N PRO A 89 4.21 -3.43 -13.72
CA PRO A 89 4.70 -2.14 -14.24
C PRO A 89 3.68 -1.01 -14.02
N LEU A 90 3.18 -0.86 -12.78
CA LEU A 90 2.25 0.17 -12.37
C LEU A 90 2.81 0.92 -11.17
N GLU A 91 2.75 2.23 -11.25
CA GLU A 91 2.94 3.11 -10.11
C GLU A 91 1.58 3.42 -9.51
N VAL A 92 1.33 2.95 -8.29
CA VAL A 92 0.04 3.08 -7.60
C VAL A 92 0.10 4.28 -6.67
N ILE A 93 -0.60 5.35 -7.03
CA ILE A 93 -0.51 6.65 -6.38
C ILE A 93 -1.73 6.85 -5.49
N VAL A 94 -1.52 7.14 -4.20
CA VAL A 94 -2.60 7.59 -3.30
C VAL A 94 -2.46 9.06 -3.01
N ARG A 95 -3.58 9.79 -3.09
CA ARG A 95 -3.63 11.22 -2.76
C ARG A 95 -4.60 11.48 -1.63
N ASN A 96 -4.13 12.14 -0.57
CA ASN A 96 -4.95 12.63 0.54
C ASN A 96 -5.22 14.12 0.42
N THR A 97 -4.24 14.86 -0.09
CA THR A 97 -4.28 16.31 -0.29
C THR A 97 -3.84 16.61 -1.72
N ALA A 98 -4.48 17.59 -2.36
CA ALA A 98 -4.12 17.99 -3.71
C ALA A 98 -2.71 18.60 -3.73
N ALA A 99 -1.82 18.01 -4.54
CA ALA A 99 -0.48 18.52 -4.80
C ALA A 99 0.01 18.07 -6.20
N GLY A 100 1.13 18.62 -6.64
CA GLY A 100 1.87 18.13 -7.80
C GLY A 100 1.04 17.96 -9.07
N SER A 101 1.08 16.77 -9.68
CA SER A 101 0.44 16.49 -10.97
C SER A 101 -1.10 16.54 -10.92
N LEU A 102 -1.71 16.30 -9.76
CA LEU A 102 -3.17 16.45 -9.60
C LEU A 102 -3.59 17.91 -9.78
N CYS A 103 -2.86 18.83 -9.12
CA CYS A 103 -3.14 20.27 -9.19
C CYS A 103 -2.99 20.79 -10.62
N LYS A 104 -1.88 20.41 -11.28
CA LYS A 104 -1.63 20.79 -12.68
C LYS A 104 -2.71 20.28 -13.63
N ARG A 105 -3.15 19.03 -13.45
CA ARG A 105 -4.12 18.37 -14.34
C ARG A 105 -5.54 18.91 -14.18
N LEU A 106 -5.95 19.21 -12.95
CA LEU A 106 -7.35 19.53 -12.63
C LEU A 106 -7.61 20.99 -12.24
N GLY A 107 -6.57 21.83 -12.19
CA GLY A 107 -6.70 23.22 -11.74
C GLY A 107 -7.09 23.36 -10.27
N ILE A 108 -6.82 22.34 -9.45
CA ILE A 108 -7.12 22.35 -8.01
C ILE A 108 -5.98 23.05 -7.27
N ALA A 109 -6.31 23.89 -6.29
CA ALA A 109 -5.31 24.54 -5.44
C ALA A 109 -4.50 23.51 -4.62
N GLU A 110 -3.19 23.69 -4.58
CA GLU A 110 -2.28 22.88 -3.74
C GLU A 110 -2.64 23.06 -2.25
N GLY A 111 -2.67 21.95 -1.51
CA GLY A 111 -3.07 21.93 -0.10
C GLY A 111 -4.56 21.69 0.14
N LYS A 112 -5.40 21.61 -0.90
CA LYS A 112 -6.81 21.23 -0.72
C LYS A 112 -6.93 19.79 -0.22
N ILE A 113 -7.47 19.62 0.98
CA ILE A 113 -7.81 18.30 1.53
C ILE A 113 -8.91 17.67 0.69
N LEU A 114 -8.70 16.44 0.24
CA LEU A 114 -9.67 15.70 -0.56
C LEU A 114 -10.75 15.10 0.34
N LYS A 115 -11.98 14.99 -0.17
CA LYS A 115 -13.11 14.41 0.59
C LYS A 115 -12.86 12.94 0.98
N ALA A 116 -12.10 12.23 0.16
CA ALA A 116 -11.66 10.85 0.36
C ALA A 116 -10.31 10.67 -0.36
N PRO A 117 -9.46 9.71 0.07
CA PRO A 117 -8.25 9.39 -0.66
C PRO A 117 -8.57 8.92 -2.08
N ILE A 118 -7.79 9.37 -3.05
CA ILE A 118 -7.88 8.95 -4.46
C ILE A 118 -6.75 7.97 -4.75
N VAL A 119 -7.05 6.86 -5.42
CA VAL A 119 -6.05 5.94 -5.99
C VAL A 119 -5.98 6.17 -7.50
N GLU A 120 -4.78 6.42 -8.01
CA GLU A 120 -4.48 6.57 -9.44
C GLU A 120 -3.40 5.56 -9.85
N PHE A 121 -3.40 5.16 -11.12
CA PHE A 121 -2.39 4.28 -11.67
C PHE A 121 -1.62 5.01 -12.76
N SER A 122 -0.29 4.99 -12.70
CA SER A 122 0.60 5.41 -13.79
C SER A 122 1.29 4.19 -14.39
N TYR A 123 1.41 4.15 -15.71
CA TYR A 123 2.19 3.10 -16.37
C TYR A 123 3.66 3.33 -16.09
N LYS A 124 4.38 2.38 -15.49
CA LYS A 124 5.83 2.50 -15.27
C LYS A 124 6.58 2.34 -16.59
N LYS A 125 6.67 3.39 -17.39
CA LYS A 125 7.29 3.40 -18.70
C LYS A 125 7.86 4.79 -18.99
N ASP A 126 9.14 4.97 -18.63
CA ASP A 126 9.89 6.21 -18.72
C ASP A 126 9.80 6.85 -20.14
N GLU A 127 9.87 6.04 -21.19
CA GLU A 127 9.77 6.47 -22.60
C GLU A 127 8.43 7.18 -22.92
N LEU A 128 7.37 6.85 -22.18
CA LEU A 128 6.04 7.43 -22.33
C LEU A 128 5.74 8.52 -21.28
N ASN A 129 6.72 8.88 -20.45
CA ASN A 129 6.55 9.80 -19.33
C ASN A 129 5.52 9.35 -18.29
N ASP A 130 5.47 8.04 -18.03
CA ASP A 130 4.65 7.42 -16.99
C ASP A 130 3.15 7.82 -17.01
N PRO A 131 2.45 7.62 -18.15
CA PRO A 131 1.10 8.13 -18.35
C PRO A 131 0.11 7.54 -17.35
N LEU A 132 -0.88 8.34 -16.94
CA LEU A 132 -2.00 7.82 -16.14
C LEU A 132 -2.82 6.82 -16.94
N LEU A 133 -3.21 5.74 -16.28
CA LEU A 133 -4.04 4.69 -16.83
C LEU A 133 -5.37 4.61 -16.09
N THR A 134 -6.43 4.36 -16.85
CA THR A 134 -7.69 3.88 -16.31
C THR A 134 -7.63 2.38 -16.10
N LYS A 135 -8.54 1.82 -15.28
CA LYS A 135 -8.68 0.37 -15.10
C LYS A 135 -8.80 -0.36 -16.44
N ALA A 136 -9.65 0.15 -17.35
CA ALA A 136 -9.82 -0.44 -18.68
C ALA A 136 -8.52 -0.45 -19.53
N TYR A 137 -7.67 0.57 -19.41
CA TYR A 137 -6.38 0.55 -20.12
C TYR A 137 -5.44 -0.51 -19.54
N ILE A 138 -5.44 -0.69 -18.21
CA ILE A 138 -4.62 -1.68 -17.53
C ILE A 138 -5.04 -3.10 -17.91
N THR A 139 -6.35 -3.38 -17.87
CA THR A 139 -6.88 -4.74 -18.00
C THR A 139 -7.15 -5.15 -19.44
N ASN A 140 -7.65 -4.25 -20.28
CA ASN A 140 -8.17 -4.61 -21.61
C ASN A 140 -7.22 -4.22 -22.75
N ALA A 141 -6.47 -3.13 -22.60
CA ALA A 141 -5.60 -2.62 -23.67
C ALA A 141 -4.15 -3.08 -23.52
N LEU A 142 -3.62 -3.03 -22.29
CA LEU A 142 -2.23 -3.37 -21.97
C LEU A 142 -2.08 -4.76 -21.34
N GLU A 143 -3.18 -5.35 -20.86
CA GLU A 143 -3.21 -6.66 -20.21
C GLU A 143 -2.14 -6.82 -19.11
N ILE A 144 -1.88 -5.74 -18.36
CA ILE A 144 -0.83 -5.71 -17.32
C ILE A 144 -1.20 -6.65 -16.16
N THR A 145 -2.47 -6.63 -15.76
CA THR A 145 -3.02 -7.47 -14.71
C THR A 145 -4.55 -7.53 -14.81
N ASP A 146 -5.18 -8.44 -14.07
CA ASP A 146 -6.64 -8.61 -14.06
C ASP A 146 -7.35 -7.69 -13.05
N ASP A 147 -8.69 -7.60 -13.17
CA ASP A 147 -9.52 -6.76 -12.31
C ASP A 147 -9.37 -7.12 -10.83
N LYS A 148 -9.27 -8.43 -10.52
CA LYS A 148 -9.19 -8.93 -9.13
C LYS A 148 -7.90 -8.47 -8.47
N THR A 149 -6.79 -8.57 -9.19
CA THR A 149 -5.47 -8.14 -8.72
C THR A 149 -5.45 -6.63 -8.56
N LEU A 150 -6.01 -5.88 -9.51
CA LEU A 150 -6.04 -4.42 -9.43
C LEU A 150 -6.88 -3.92 -8.25
N ASP A 151 -8.03 -4.55 -7.99
CA ASP A 151 -8.88 -4.24 -6.85
C ASP A 151 -8.18 -4.57 -5.53
N TYR A 152 -7.46 -5.70 -5.47
CA TYR A 152 -6.67 -6.08 -4.30
C TYR A 152 -5.49 -5.13 -4.04
N ILE A 153 -4.77 -4.72 -5.10
CA ILE A 153 -3.74 -3.67 -5.02
C ILE A 153 -4.34 -2.38 -4.46
N THR A 154 -5.51 -1.97 -4.97
CA THR A 154 -6.21 -0.76 -4.50
C THR A 154 -6.52 -0.84 -3.01
N GLU A 155 -7.07 -1.97 -2.54
CA GLU A 155 -7.36 -2.22 -1.12
C GLU A 155 -6.10 -2.15 -0.27
N LEU A 156 -5.03 -2.85 -0.66
CA LEU A 156 -3.75 -2.83 0.07
C LEU A 156 -3.15 -1.43 0.12
N THR A 157 -3.24 -0.67 -0.97
CA THR A 157 -2.71 0.69 -1.04
C THR A 157 -3.47 1.64 -0.13
N LEU A 158 -4.81 1.51 -0.06
CA LEU A 158 -5.64 2.28 0.89
C LEU A 158 -5.38 1.88 2.35
N ARG A 159 -5.15 0.58 2.63
CA ARG A 159 -4.73 0.14 3.97
C ARG A 159 -3.37 0.72 4.35
N ALA A 160 -2.40 0.70 3.44
CA ALA A 160 -1.09 1.32 3.65
C ALA A 160 -1.23 2.82 3.92
N ASN A 161 -2.12 3.51 3.18
CA ASN A 161 -2.40 4.92 3.38
C ASN A 161 -2.87 5.23 4.81
N GLU A 162 -3.80 4.46 5.36
CA GLU A 162 -4.27 4.69 6.73
C GLU A 162 -3.18 4.43 7.77
N ILE A 163 -2.35 3.39 7.59
CA ILE A 163 -1.18 3.13 8.45
C ILE A 163 -0.21 4.31 8.41
N PHE A 164 0.14 4.79 7.22
CA PHE A 164 1.07 5.90 7.05
C PHE A 164 0.50 7.19 7.61
N LYS A 165 -0.76 7.53 7.32
CA LYS A 165 -1.40 8.75 7.85
C LYS A 165 -1.39 8.77 9.37
N ASP A 166 -1.79 7.66 10.01
CA ASP A 166 -1.80 7.56 11.46
C ASP A 166 -0.39 7.68 12.06
N PHE A 167 0.57 6.93 11.51
CA PHE A 167 1.97 6.97 11.97
C PHE A 167 2.60 8.35 11.81
N PHE A 168 2.55 8.92 10.61
CA PHE A 168 3.21 10.18 10.30
C PHE A 168 2.57 11.36 11.04
N LEU A 169 1.26 11.36 11.23
CA LEU A 169 0.60 12.43 11.98
C LEU A 169 1.06 12.46 13.44
N LYS A 170 1.28 11.29 14.07
CA LYS A 170 1.81 11.17 15.44
C LYS A 170 3.22 11.74 15.60
N ILE A 171 4.01 11.77 14.52
CA ILE A 171 5.34 12.39 14.48
C ILE A 171 5.33 13.78 13.80
N GLY A 172 4.15 14.41 13.70
CA GLY A 172 4.01 15.78 13.22
C GLY A 172 4.21 15.95 11.71
N ILE A 173 3.88 14.94 10.92
CA ILE A 173 4.02 14.95 9.45
C ILE A 173 2.67 14.65 8.80
N LYS A 174 2.30 15.45 7.81
CA LYS A 174 1.17 15.20 6.90
C LYS A 174 1.63 14.40 5.70
N VAL A 175 0.97 13.29 5.44
CA VAL A 175 1.15 12.48 4.22
C VAL A 175 0.24 13.04 3.13
N ILE A 176 0.81 13.81 2.21
CA ILE A 176 0.05 14.52 1.16
C ILE A 176 -0.39 13.56 0.08
N ASP A 177 0.57 12.83 -0.47
CA ASP A 177 0.39 11.71 -1.39
C ASP A 177 1.64 10.83 -1.36
N PHE A 178 1.55 9.65 -1.96
CA PHE A 178 2.70 8.78 -2.17
C PHE A 178 2.44 7.80 -3.32
N LYS A 179 3.49 7.09 -3.71
CA LYS A 179 3.48 6.15 -4.83
C LYS A 179 4.12 4.83 -4.43
N LEU A 180 3.39 3.74 -4.60
CA LEU A 180 3.81 2.39 -4.29
C LEU A 180 3.96 1.56 -5.57
N GLU A 181 4.78 0.52 -5.49
CA GLU A 181 4.93 -0.49 -6.53
C GLU A 181 4.73 -1.88 -5.91
N TYR A 182 4.13 -2.78 -6.68
CA TYR A 182 3.83 -4.14 -6.25
C TYR A 182 4.45 -5.15 -7.19
N GLY A 183 4.72 -6.35 -6.69
CA GLY A 183 5.21 -7.45 -7.50
C GLY A 183 4.83 -8.81 -6.94
N PHE A 184 4.86 -9.82 -7.80
CA PHE A 184 4.63 -11.20 -7.41
C PHE A 184 5.93 -11.91 -7.11
N ASP A 185 6.02 -12.60 -5.98
CA ASP A 185 7.13 -13.52 -5.72
C ASP A 185 7.02 -14.82 -6.54
N LYS A 186 7.99 -15.73 -6.35
CA LYS A 186 8.04 -17.02 -7.04
C LYS A 186 6.80 -17.91 -6.81
N ASP A 187 6.09 -17.69 -5.71
CA ASP A 187 4.92 -18.48 -5.30
C ASP A 187 3.61 -17.80 -5.72
N GLY A 188 3.69 -16.68 -6.47
CA GLY A 188 2.54 -15.90 -6.89
C GLY A 188 1.93 -15.05 -5.77
N THR A 189 2.64 -14.84 -4.66
CA THR A 189 2.19 -13.93 -3.61
C THR A 189 2.45 -12.49 -4.02
N LEU A 190 1.40 -11.65 -3.99
CA LEU A 190 1.53 -10.21 -4.19
C LEU A 190 2.20 -9.56 -2.97
N LEU A 191 3.28 -8.83 -3.20
CA LEU A 191 4.05 -8.12 -2.19
C LEU A 191 4.17 -6.63 -2.53
N LEU A 192 4.11 -5.78 -1.50
CA LEU A 192 4.56 -4.39 -1.61
C LEU A 192 6.08 -4.37 -1.82
N ALA A 193 6.54 -3.61 -2.81
CA ALA A 193 7.92 -3.64 -3.30
C ALA A 193 8.53 -2.23 -3.45
N ASP A 194 9.62 -2.15 -4.21
CA ASP A 194 10.47 -0.97 -4.46
C ASP A 194 11.05 -0.30 -3.21
N GLU A 195 10.51 0.84 -2.77
CA GLU A 195 11.01 1.61 -1.61
C GLU A 195 9.88 2.40 -0.92
N LEU A 196 10.14 2.85 0.31
CA LEU A 196 9.26 3.76 1.06
C LEU A 196 10.09 4.90 1.65
N SER A 197 10.14 6.05 0.99
CA SER A 197 11.10 7.12 1.30
C SER A 197 10.58 8.53 0.93
N PRO A 198 11.29 9.60 1.33
CA PRO A 198 10.99 10.97 0.86
C PRO A 198 11.09 11.17 -0.66
N ASP A 199 11.58 10.20 -1.43
CA ASP A 199 11.62 10.26 -2.90
C ASP A 199 10.27 9.92 -3.56
N ASN A 200 9.50 9.00 -2.97
CA ASN A 200 8.21 8.51 -3.48
C ASN A 200 7.00 8.92 -2.63
N PHE A 201 7.23 9.64 -1.53
CA PHE A 201 6.20 10.29 -0.71
C PHE A 201 6.29 11.82 -0.83
N ARG A 202 5.16 12.50 -0.62
CA ARG A 202 5.13 13.94 -0.30
C ARG A 202 4.80 14.11 1.17
N PHE A 203 5.71 14.74 1.90
CA PHE A 203 5.64 14.95 3.33
C PHE A 203 5.66 16.43 3.63
N TRP A 204 4.64 16.93 4.32
CA TRP A 204 4.65 18.30 4.83
C TRP A 204 4.68 18.29 6.35
N ASP A 205 5.45 19.19 6.95
CA ASP A 205 5.39 19.42 8.38
C ASP A 205 3.95 19.81 8.80
N ALA A 206 3.43 19.19 9.85
CA ALA A 206 2.04 19.37 10.22
C ALA A 206 1.71 20.79 10.70
N LYS A 207 2.70 21.51 11.26
CA LYS A 207 2.54 22.86 11.79
C LYS A 207 2.84 23.92 10.74
N THR A 208 3.95 23.78 10.03
CA THR A 208 4.46 24.82 9.11
C THR A 208 4.07 24.61 7.65
N ASN A 209 3.59 23.40 7.29
CA ASN A 209 3.46 22.94 5.91
C ASN A 209 4.78 22.97 5.13
N GLU A 210 5.93 23.00 5.82
CA GLU A 210 7.22 22.89 5.16
C GLU A 210 7.35 21.54 4.45
N LYS A 211 7.76 21.56 3.18
CA LYS A 211 8.03 20.35 2.39
C LYS A 211 9.27 19.66 2.94
N LEU A 212 9.12 18.39 3.34
CA LEU A 212 10.16 17.54 3.91
C LEU A 212 10.51 16.35 2.99
N ASP A 213 10.24 16.51 1.69
CA ASP A 213 10.42 15.48 0.67
C ASP A 213 11.18 15.99 -0.56
N LYS A 214 11.31 15.13 -1.58
CA LYS A 214 12.01 15.47 -2.81
C LYS A 214 11.48 16.70 -3.53
N ASP A 215 10.26 17.19 -3.26
CA ASP A 215 9.78 18.47 -3.79
C ASP A 215 10.69 19.65 -3.46
N ARG A 216 11.49 19.59 -2.37
CA ARG A 216 12.54 20.59 -2.14
C ARG A 216 13.60 20.62 -3.23
N PHE A 217 14.01 19.45 -3.72
CA PHE A 217 14.91 19.33 -4.87
C PHE A 217 14.19 19.66 -6.18
N ARG A 218 12.93 19.23 -6.36
CA ARG A 218 12.16 19.50 -7.58
C ARG A 218 11.90 21.00 -7.79
N GLN A 219 11.72 21.76 -6.71
CA GLN A 219 11.30 23.17 -6.71
C GLN A 219 12.39 24.14 -6.22
N ASP A 220 13.64 23.67 -6.04
CA ASP A 220 14.78 24.49 -5.64
C ASP A 220 14.57 25.26 -4.31
N LEU A 221 13.94 24.62 -3.33
CA LEU A 221 13.57 25.23 -2.03
C LEU A 221 14.73 25.27 -1.01
N GLY A 222 15.95 24.89 -1.41
CA GLY A 222 17.11 24.74 -0.52
C GLY A 222 16.90 23.68 0.58
N ASN A 223 17.90 23.51 1.46
CA ASN A 223 17.86 22.62 2.63
C ASN A 223 17.33 21.20 2.36
N VAL A 224 17.72 20.60 1.22
CA VAL A 224 17.23 19.27 0.83
C VAL A 224 17.75 18.20 1.79
N GLU A 225 19.04 18.21 2.08
CA GLU A 225 19.68 17.26 3.00
C GLU A 225 19.12 17.36 4.41
N GLY A 226 18.96 18.59 4.93
CA GLY A 226 18.38 18.81 6.25
C GLY A 226 16.95 18.28 6.37
N ALA A 227 16.14 18.41 5.32
CA ALA A 227 14.79 17.83 5.29
C ALA A 227 14.82 16.29 5.33
N TYR A 228 15.72 15.65 4.59
CA TYR A 228 15.88 14.20 4.60
C TYR A 228 16.37 13.68 5.97
N GLN A 229 17.32 14.38 6.59
CA GLN A 229 17.81 14.04 7.93
C GLN A 229 16.73 14.25 9.01
N GLU A 230 15.92 15.31 8.89
CA GLU A 230 14.80 15.55 9.81
C GLU A 230 13.73 14.46 9.67
N MET A 231 13.41 14.03 8.44
CA MET A 231 12.53 12.87 8.22
C MET A 231 13.10 11.59 8.84
N LEU A 232 14.40 11.31 8.62
CA LEU A 232 15.06 10.15 9.20
C LEU A 232 14.96 10.16 10.73
N LYS A 233 15.24 11.31 11.35
CA LYS A 233 15.16 11.50 12.80
C LYS A 233 13.75 11.23 13.32
N ARG A 234 12.72 11.87 12.75
CA ARG A 234 11.32 11.73 13.18
C ARG A 234 10.81 10.30 12.99
N VAL A 235 11.13 9.67 11.86
CA VAL A 235 10.72 8.27 11.60
C VAL A 235 11.40 7.32 12.58
N LYS A 236 12.71 7.46 12.82
CA LYS A 236 13.42 6.64 13.82
C LYS A 236 12.82 6.79 15.21
N GLU A 237 12.53 8.00 15.64
CA GLU A 237 11.91 8.28 16.94
C GLU A 237 10.48 7.73 17.02
N GLY A 238 9.68 7.92 15.97
CA GLY A 238 8.34 7.35 15.85
C GLY A 238 8.31 5.83 15.97
N CYS A 239 9.19 5.14 15.24
CA CYS A 239 9.25 3.68 15.26
C CYS A 239 9.69 3.12 16.62
N LYS A 240 10.56 3.80 17.38
CA LYS A 240 10.88 3.40 18.76
C LYS A 240 9.63 3.35 19.65
N ASN A 241 8.70 4.28 19.45
CA ASN A 241 7.47 4.38 20.22
C ASN A 241 6.36 3.42 19.75
N VAL A 242 6.47 2.88 18.53
CA VAL A 242 5.57 1.86 17.98
C VAL A 242 6.01 0.44 18.39
N ILE A 243 7.31 0.22 18.59
CA ILE A 243 7.89 -1.09 18.98
C ILE A 243 7.67 -1.40 20.47
N VAL A 244 7.34 -0.40 21.30
CA VAL A 244 6.83 -0.66 22.66
C VAL A 244 5.32 -0.89 22.54
N PRO A 245 4.79 -2.09 22.87
CA PRO A 245 3.36 -2.35 22.77
C PRO A 245 2.66 -1.46 23.80
N ARG A 246 2.14 -0.31 23.35
CA ARG A 246 1.13 0.40 24.13
C ARG A 246 -0.13 -0.45 24.05
N ASN A 247 -0.60 -0.86 25.23
CA ASN A 247 -1.90 -1.48 25.51
C ASN A 247 -3.08 -0.59 25.09
N ASN A 248 -3.12 -0.12 23.85
CA ASN A 248 -4.19 0.72 23.32
C ASN A 248 -5.01 -0.13 22.35
N ARG A 249 -6.01 -0.83 22.89
CA ARG A 249 -6.97 -1.59 22.09
C ARG A 249 -7.81 -0.61 21.26
N ALA A 250 -7.64 -0.62 19.96
CA ALA A 250 -8.43 0.15 19.01
C ALA A 250 -9.80 -0.51 18.81
N VAL A 251 -10.82 0.29 18.50
CA VAL A 251 -12.17 -0.21 18.21
C VAL A 251 -12.32 -0.39 16.71
N TYR A 252 -12.68 -1.60 16.27
CA TYR A 252 -12.96 -1.91 14.87
C TYR A 252 -14.45 -2.13 14.70
N PHE A 253 -15.05 -1.50 13.69
CA PHE A 253 -16.35 -1.89 13.16
C PHE A 253 -16.16 -3.13 12.28
N VAL A 254 -16.92 -4.17 12.57
CA VAL A 254 -16.86 -5.46 11.90
C VAL A 254 -18.17 -5.69 11.18
N ARG A 255 -18.08 -6.11 9.93
CA ARG A 255 -19.21 -6.59 9.13
C ARG A 255 -18.87 -7.97 8.60
N VAL A 256 -19.66 -8.97 8.96
CA VAL A 256 -19.54 -10.35 8.48
C VAL A 256 -20.71 -10.65 7.57
N GLN A 257 -20.43 -11.05 6.33
CA GLN A 257 -21.45 -11.53 5.39
C GLN A 257 -21.37 -13.04 5.35
N VAL A 258 -22.48 -13.72 5.61
CA VAL A 258 -22.58 -15.19 5.63
C VAL A 258 -23.57 -15.64 4.56
N LEU A 259 -23.16 -16.57 3.72
CA LEU A 259 -23.96 -17.14 2.62
C LEU A 259 -23.83 -18.66 2.59
N PRO A 260 -24.87 -19.41 2.19
CA PRO A 260 -24.74 -20.84 1.94
C PRO A 260 -23.65 -21.15 0.90
N LYS A 261 -22.86 -22.21 1.13
CA LYS A 261 -21.86 -22.70 0.17
C LYS A 261 -22.49 -22.99 -1.19
N GLN A 262 -21.70 -22.95 -2.27
CA GLN A 262 -22.21 -23.16 -3.64
C GLN A 262 -23.00 -24.47 -3.80
N ASP A 263 -22.50 -25.56 -3.21
CA ASP A 263 -23.09 -26.89 -3.37
C ASP A 263 -24.17 -27.22 -2.32
N ILE A 264 -24.50 -26.27 -1.44
CA ILE A 264 -25.51 -26.46 -0.41
C ILE A 264 -26.83 -25.85 -0.84
N LEU A 265 -27.90 -26.62 -0.64
CA LEU A 265 -29.27 -26.19 -0.90
C LEU A 265 -29.62 -24.99 -0.01
N ASP A 266 -30.11 -23.92 -0.62
CA ASP A 266 -30.71 -22.77 0.06
C ASP A 266 -32.22 -22.74 -0.20
N PRO A 267 -33.05 -23.35 0.69
CA PRO A 267 -34.49 -23.37 0.51
C PRO A 267 -35.12 -21.97 0.48
N GLN A 268 -34.54 -21.00 1.19
CA GLN A 268 -35.06 -19.63 1.23
C GLN A 268 -34.78 -18.91 -0.08
N GLY A 269 -33.55 -19.01 -0.58
CA GLY A 269 -33.16 -18.52 -1.90
C GLY A 269 -34.06 -19.07 -3.01
N GLN A 270 -34.32 -20.38 -3.00
CA GLN A 270 -35.22 -21.01 -3.96
C GLN A 270 -36.67 -20.53 -3.88
N ALA A 271 -37.18 -20.30 -2.66
CA ALA A 271 -38.53 -19.78 -2.48
C ALA A 271 -38.66 -18.36 -3.06
N VAL A 272 -37.65 -17.51 -2.83
CA VAL A 272 -37.61 -16.15 -3.37
C VAL A 272 -37.41 -16.13 -4.88
N GLU A 273 -36.57 -17.00 -5.42
CA GLU A 273 -36.40 -17.16 -6.87
C GLU A 273 -37.73 -17.48 -7.56
N LYS A 274 -38.46 -18.49 -7.05
CA LYS A 274 -39.78 -18.86 -7.57
C LYS A 274 -40.77 -17.71 -7.48
N ALA A 275 -40.78 -16.96 -6.38
CA ALA A 275 -41.62 -15.79 -6.23
C ALA A 275 -41.28 -14.72 -7.29
N LEU A 276 -40.00 -14.41 -7.50
CA LEU A 276 -39.54 -13.44 -8.50
C LEU A 276 -39.88 -13.87 -9.93
N ILE A 277 -39.74 -15.16 -10.26
CA ILE A 277 -40.17 -15.71 -11.55
C ILE A 277 -41.68 -15.51 -11.74
N SER A 278 -42.49 -15.78 -10.71
CA SER A 278 -43.95 -15.58 -10.77
C SER A 278 -44.36 -14.11 -10.97
N MET A 279 -43.50 -13.18 -10.54
CA MET A 279 -43.68 -11.74 -10.74
C MET A 279 -43.22 -11.24 -12.12
N GLY A 280 -42.71 -12.12 -12.99
CA GLY A 280 -42.31 -11.79 -14.35
C GLY A 280 -40.81 -11.61 -14.57
N TYR A 281 -39.97 -11.75 -13.54
CA TYR A 281 -38.50 -11.72 -13.67
C TYR A 281 -37.97 -13.09 -14.11
N LYS A 282 -38.07 -13.38 -15.42
CA LYS A 282 -37.84 -14.74 -15.96
C LYS A 282 -36.37 -15.15 -16.07
N ASP A 283 -35.45 -14.19 -16.09
CA ASP A 283 -34.00 -14.45 -16.27
C ASP A 283 -33.23 -14.58 -14.95
N ILE A 284 -33.93 -14.58 -13.81
CA ILE A 284 -33.28 -14.74 -12.50
C ILE A 284 -32.95 -16.21 -12.22
N LYS A 285 -31.77 -16.45 -11.67
CA LYS A 285 -31.27 -17.77 -11.28
C LYS A 285 -30.26 -17.63 -10.14
N ASP A 286 -30.04 -18.73 -9.44
CA ASP A 286 -29.05 -18.86 -8.36
C ASP A 286 -29.27 -17.84 -7.23
N VAL A 287 -30.52 -17.54 -6.89
CA VAL A 287 -30.83 -16.65 -5.77
C VAL A 287 -30.35 -17.28 -4.47
N LYS A 288 -29.51 -16.54 -3.75
CA LYS A 288 -29.03 -16.91 -2.41
C LYS A 288 -29.47 -15.90 -1.37
N ILE A 289 -29.90 -16.41 -0.22
CA ILE A 289 -30.21 -15.64 0.96
C ILE A 289 -29.14 -15.92 2.01
N GLY A 290 -28.64 -14.83 2.58
CA GLY A 290 -27.64 -14.85 3.64
C GLY A 290 -27.99 -13.88 4.74
N LYS A 291 -27.09 -13.76 5.70
CA LYS A 291 -27.20 -12.83 6.82
C LYS A 291 -25.98 -11.93 6.88
N GLU A 292 -26.20 -10.69 7.28
CA GLU A 292 -25.14 -9.76 7.62
C GLU A 292 -25.11 -9.53 9.13
N ILE A 293 -23.93 -9.66 9.72
CA ILE A 293 -23.71 -9.54 11.16
C ILE A 293 -22.73 -8.39 11.38
N VAL A 294 -23.15 -7.38 12.14
CA VAL A 294 -22.35 -6.18 12.41
C VAL A 294 -22.12 -6.02 13.91
N PHE A 295 -20.87 -5.72 14.29
CA PHE A 295 -20.51 -5.49 15.68
C PHE A 295 -19.24 -4.62 15.79
N LYS A 296 -18.89 -4.22 17.01
CA LYS A 296 -17.64 -3.53 17.31
C LYS A 296 -16.75 -4.43 18.16
N VAL A 297 -15.47 -4.54 17.82
CA VAL A 297 -14.49 -5.29 18.61
C VAL A 297 -13.33 -4.40 19.01
N LYS A 298 -12.90 -4.50 20.27
CA LYS A 298 -11.66 -3.88 20.74
C LYS A 298 -10.52 -4.86 20.53
N ALA A 299 -9.49 -4.48 19.78
CA ALA A 299 -8.34 -5.33 19.52
C ALA A 299 -7.04 -4.52 19.49
N GLU A 300 -5.94 -5.20 19.75
CA GLU A 300 -4.60 -4.59 19.78
C GLU A 300 -4.07 -4.29 18.38
N SER A 301 -4.61 -4.93 17.35
CA SER A 301 -4.29 -4.70 15.95
C SER A 301 -5.43 -5.15 15.02
N LEU A 302 -5.37 -4.75 13.75
CA LEU A 302 -6.29 -5.22 12.72
C LEU A 302 -6.22 -6.73 12.54
N GLU A 303 -5.02 -7.32 12.59
CA GLU A 303 -4.83 -8.77 12.47
C GLU A 303 -5.43 -9.50 13.67
N LYS A 304 -5.28 -8.97 14.88
CA LYS A 304 -5.94 -9.54 16.06
C LYS A 304 -7.45 -9.43 15.96
N ALA A 305 -7.98 -8.27 15.54
CA ALA A 305 -9.42 -8.09 15.30
C ALA A 305 -9.97 -9.08 14.26
N LYS A 306 -9.22 -9.30 13.18
CA LYS A 306 -9.58 -10.23 12.10
C LYS A 306 -9.51 -11.68 12.56
N SER A 307 -8.46 -12.06 13.30
CA SER A 307 -8.30 -13.40 13.88
C SER A 307 -9.44 -13.72 14.85
N ASP A 308 -9.73 -12.80 15.78
CA ASP A 308 -10.78 -12.98 16.77
C ASP A 308 -12.16 -13.04 16.10
N THR A 309 -12.40 -12.18 15.11
CA THR A 309 -13.65 -12.22 14.31
C THR A 309 -13.78 -13.54 13.56
N ARG A 310 -12.69 -14.06 12.98
CA ARG A 310 -12.71 -15.34 12.28
C ARG A 310 -13.04 -16.49 13.22
N GLU A 311 -12.45 -16.51 14.40
CA GLU A 311 -12.76 -17.49 15.44
C GLU A 311 -14.22 -17.40 15.87
N MET A 312 -14.78 -16.19 16.03
CA MET A 312 -16.21 -15.98 16.30
C MET A 312 -17.09 -16.56 15.17
N CYS A 313 -16.70 -16.38 13.91
CA CYS A 313 -17.41 -16.95 12.77
C CYS A 313 -17.41 -18.47 12.78
N GLU A 314 -16.24 -19.08 12.99
CA GLU A 314 -16.08 -20.54 12.98
C GLU A 314 -16.76 -21.22 14.17
N LYS A 315 -16.83 -20.54 15.32
CA LYS A 315 -17.45 -21.08 16.53
C LYS A 315 -18.95 -20.82 16.64
N LEU A 316 -19.46 -19.70 16.10
CA LEU A 316 -20.82 -19.25 16.40
C LEU A 316 -21.53 -18.53 15.26
N LEU A 317 -20.88 -17.57 14.58
CA LEU A 317 -21.61 -16.67 13.67
C LEU A 317 -21.98 -17.33 12.33
N ALA A 318 -21.24 -18.35 11.93
CA ALA A 318 -21.50 -19.16 10.75
C ALA A 318 -21.41 -20.65 11.08
N ASN A 319 -22.09 -21.48 10.29
CA ASN A 319 -21.89 -22.92 10.31
C ASN A 319 -20.88 -23.29 9.20
N PRO A 320 -19.62 -23.59 9.53
CA PRO A 320 -18.56 -23.79 8.54
C PRO A 320 -18.77 -24.99 7.62
N VAL A 321 -19.66 -25.93 7.99
CA VAL A 321 -20.00 -27.10 7.16
C VAL A 321 -20.84 -26.68 5.95
N ILE A 322 -21.74 -25.72 6.11
CA ILE A 322 -22.77 -25.40 5.12
C ILE A 322 -22.77 -23.95 4.63
N GLU A 323 -22.08 -23.05 5.34
CA GLU A 323 -22.00 -21.62 5.03
C GLU A 323 -20.55 -21.20 4.77
N ASP A 324 -20.37 -20.23 3.88
CA ASP A 324 -19.15 -19.43 3.71
C ASP A 324 -19.37 -18.05 4.32
N PHE A 325 -18.28 -17.41 4.74
CA PHE A 325 -18.35 -16.04 5.26
C PHE A 325 -17.22 -15.14 4.75
N LYS A 326 -17.51 -13.84 4.65
CA LYS A 326 -16.56 -12.76 4.35
C LYS A 326 -16.56 -11.76 5.49
N ILE A 327 -15.37 -11.37 5.94
CA ILE A 327 -15.17 -10.42 7.03
C ILE A 327 -14.64 -9.11 6.46
N TYR A 328 -15.30 -8.00 6.81
CA TYR A 328 -14.86 -6.64 6.53
C TYR A 328 -14.61 -5.94 7.87
N LEU A 329 -13.47 -5.26 8.01
CA LEU A 329 -13.12 -4.50 9.20
C LEU A 329 -12.80 -3.06 8.83
N ILE A 330 -13.29 -2.11 9.64
CA ILE A 330 -13.00 -0.69 9.53
C ILE A 330 -12.55 -0.20 10.91
N LEU A 331 -11.40 0.47 10.99
CA LEU A 331 -10.96 1.12 12.21
C LEU A 331 -11.89 2.30 12.53
N LEU A 332 -12.46 2.33 13.73
CA LEU A 332 -13.19 3.48 14.24
C LEU A 332 -12.19 4.35 15.04
N GLN A 333 -12.08 5.62 14.64
CA GLN A 333 -11.20 6.61 15.29
C GLN A 333 -11.52 6.82 16.76
#